data_AF-A0A2G2QHZ6-F1
#
_entry.id   AF-A0A2G2QHZ6-F1
#
_cell.length_a   1.000
_cell.length_b   1.000
_cell.length_c   1.000
_cell.angle_alpha   90.00
_cell.angle_beta   90.00
_cell.angle_gamma   90.00
#
_symmetry.space_group_name_H-M   'P 1'
#
loop_
_entity.id
_entity.type
_entity.pdbx_description
1 polymer ?
#
loop_
_entity_poly.entity_id
_entity_poly.type
_entity_poly.pdbx_seq_one_letter_code
_entity_poly.pdbx_strand_id
1 'polypeptide(L)'
;MRNPRLSVLAATLCVLPSVGIANDFSTVTRVQYVQECIQLNEGAMNIYEATHKCSCVMDKLAEVFTQREFEDANTGFQLKNLPGDRGGVFRDDEDVRSGISLFKKLHIDAYKSCRIRR
;
A
#
# COMPACT_ATOMS: atom_id res chain seq x y z
N MET A 1 23.35 34.14 -51.69
CA MET A 1 23.65 32.71 -51.48
C MET A 1 23.37 32.39 -50.02
N ARG A 2 22.56 31.35 -49.78
CA ARG A 2 21.85 31.00 -48.55
C ARG A 2 22.66 29.97 -47.77
N ASN A 3 23.07 30.27 -46.53
CA ASN A 3 23.60 29.24 -45.62
C ASN A 3 22.74 29.16 -44.34
N PRO A 4 21.86 28.14 -44.25
CA PRO A 4 20.80 28.01 -43.24
C PRO A 4 21.29 27.19 -42.02
N ARG A 5 22.33 27.67 -41.32
CA ARG A 5 22.85 26.95 -40.14
C ARG A 5 22.40 27.55 -38.80
N LEU A 6 21.30 28.32 -38.84
CA LEU A 6 20.69 28.96 -37.68
C LEU A 6 19.35 28.30 -37.35
N SER A 7 19.28 26.97 -37.23
CA SER A 7 18.03 26.26 -36.85
C SER A 7 18.23 24.79 -36.49
N VAL A 8 19.14 24.40 -35.59
CA VAL A 8 19.09 23.02 -35.00
C VAL A 8 19.67 22.94 -33.56
N LEU A 9 19.38 23.88 -32.67
CA LEU A 9 19.76 23.78 -31.24
C LEU A 9 18.55 23.88 -30.30
N ALA A 10 17.41 23.34 -30.71
CA ALA A 10 16.18 23.29 -29.93
C ALA A 10 15.64 21.85 -29.77
N ALA A 11 16.53 20.87 -29.61
CA ALA A 11 16.13 19.48 -29.45
C ALA A 11 17.05 18.76 -28.48
N THR A 12 16.84 18.98 -27.17
CA THR A 12 17.11 18.01 -26.09
C THR A 12 16.80 18.66 -24.73
N LEU A 13 15.52 18.88 -24.46
CA LEU A 13 15.00 18.84 -23.10
C LEU A 13 14.00 17.67 -23.04
N CYS A 14 14.50 16.46 -23.26
CA CYS A 14 13.77 15.26 -22.86
C CYS A 14 13.78 15.25 -21.34
N VAL A 15 12.75 15.84 -20.74
CA VAL A 15 12.33 15.51 -19.38
C VAL A 15 11.95 14.03 -19.43
N LEU A 16 12.92 13.16 -19.16
CA LEU A 16 12.61 11.79 -18.79
C LEU A 16 11.82 11.93 -17.49
N PRO A 17 10.54 11.49 -17.44
CA PRO A 17 9.93 11.28 -16.15
C PRO A 17 10.87 10.31 -15.44
N SER A 18 11.39 10.72 -14.29
CA SER A 18 12.01 9.79 -13.36
C SER A 18 10.95 8.76 -13.08
N VAL A 19 11.04 7.60 -13.74
CA VAL A 19 10.26 6.42 -13.40
C VAL A 19 10.84 6.00 -12.06
N GLY A 20 10.43 6.70 -11.00
CA GLY A 20 10.65 6.25 -9.66
C GLY A 20 9.98 4.89 -9.61
N ILE A 21 10.76 3.83 -9.41
CA ILE A 21 10.23 2.57 -8.90
C ILE A 21 9.87 2.85 -7.43
N ALA A 22 8.90 3.73 -7.20
CA ALA A 22 8.19 3.76 -5.95
C ALA A 22 7.31 2.51 -5.97
N ASN A 23 7.23 1.79 -4.85
CA ASN A 23 6.18 0.79 -4.65
C ASN A 23 4.84 1.54 -4.66
N ASP A 24 4.34 1.79 -5.85
CA ASP A 24 3.21 2.68 -6.06
C ASP A 24 1.93 1.87 -6.02
N PHE A 25 1.41 1.77 -4.82
CA PHE A 25 0.04 1.37 -4.63
C PHE A 25 -0.85 2.38 -5.34
N SER A 26 -1.86 1.89 -6.05
CA SER A 26 -2.82 2.78 -6.67
C SER A 26 -3.43 3.73 -5.63
N THR A 27 -3.78 4.95 -6.06
CA THR A 27 -4.46 5.90 -5.18
C THR A 27 -5.71 5.28 -4.56
N VAL A 28 -6.42 4.45 -5.32
CA VAL A 28 -7.61 3.73 -4.84
C VAL A 28 -7.25 2.78 -3.69
N THR A 29 -6.22 1.95 -3.85
CA THR A 29 -5.76 1.02 -2.80
C THR A 29 -5.35 1.77 -1.52
N ARG A 30 -4.60 2.87 -1.66
CA ARG A 30 -4.18 3.70 -0.52
C ARG A 30 -5.40 4.30 0.21
N VAL A 31 -6.33 4.90 -0.53
CA VAL A 31 -7.52 5.55 0.04
C VAL A 31 -8.44 4.54 0.71
N GLN A 32 -8.68 3.39 0.08
CA GLN A 32 -9.54 2.33 0.64
C GLN A 32 -8.97 1.80 1.96
N TYR A 33 -7.68 1.48 1.99
CA TYR A 33 -7.05 1.04 3.24
C TYR A 33 -7.14 2.10 4.34
N VAL A 34 -6.90 3.37 4.02
CA VAL A 34 -6.99 4.45 5.01
C VAL A 34 -8.41 4.59 5.56
N GLN A 35 -9.43 4.48 4.70
CA GLN A 35 -10.83 4.50 5.12
C GLN A 35 -11.17 3.33 6.06
N GLU A 36 -10.74 2.11 5.71
CA GLU A 36 -10.93 0.92 6.55
C GLU A 36 -10.20 1.07 7.90
N CYS A 37 -8.97 1.56 7.90
CA CYS A 37 -8.20 1.80 9.12
C CYS A 37 -8.87 2.84 10.03
N ILE A 38 -9.40 3.94 9.47
CA ILE A 38 -10.15 4.94 10.24
C ILE A 38 -11.38 4.28 10.88
N GLN A 39 -12.13 3.48 10.12
CA GLN A 39 -13.32 2.79 10.61
C GLN A 39 -12.99 1.80 11.74
N LEU A 40 -11.90 1.03 11.61
CA LEU A 40 -11.45 0.09 12.63
C LEU A 40 -10.99 0.75 13.93
N ASN A 41 -10.69 2.06 13.90
CA ASN A 41 -10.25 2.85 15.05
C ASN A 41 -11.27 3.94 15.42
N GLU A 42 -12.54 3.78 15.03
CA GLU A 42 -13.61 4.71 15.37
C GLU A 42 -13.72 4.89 16.89
N GLY A 43 -13.86 6.14 17.34
CA GLY A 43 -13.93 6.51 18.76
C GLY A 43 -12.58 6.56 19.49
N ALA A 44 -11.50 6.00 18.93
CA ALA A 44 -10.16 6.05 19.53
C ALA A 44 -9.35 7.29 19.12
N MET A 45 -9.64 7.86 17.95
CA MET A 45 -8.95 9.02 17.38
C MET A 45 -9.96 9.94 16.67
N ASN A 46 -9.69 11.24 16.64
CA ASN A 46 -10.45 12.14 15.77
C ASN A 46 -10.05 11.93 14.30
N ILE A 47 -10.90 12.38 13.35
CA ILE A 47 -10.71 12.15 11.92
C ILE A 47 -9.35 12.66 11.38
N TYR A 48 -8.88 13.80 11.86
CA TYR A 48 -7.60 14.38 11.42
C TYR A 48 -6.44 13.50 11.87
N GLU A 49 -6.40 13.12 13.14
CA GLU A 49 -5.40 12.21 13.70
C GLU A 49 -5.43 10.84 13.01
N ALA A 50 -6.63 10.27 12.84
CA ALA A 50 -6.80 8.97 12.20
C ALA A 50 -6.33 8.99 10.74
N THR A 51 -6.63 10.05 9.99
CA THR A 51 -6.17 10.21 8.60
C THR A 51 -4.65 10.17 8.53
N HIS A 52 -3.95 10.97 9.34
CA HIS A 52 -2.49 11.00 9.34
C HIS A 52 -1.85 9.68 9.78
N LYS A 53 -2.38 9.04 10.83
CA LYS A 53 -1.81 7.80 11.36
C LYS A 53 -2.11 6.60 10.46
N CYS A 54 -3.32 6.48 9.91
CA CYS A 54 -3.66 5.41 8.98
C CYS A 54 -2.90 5.54 7.65
N SER A 55 -2.70 6.77 7.14
CA SER A 55 -1.80 7.00 6.00
C SER A 55 -0.38 6.56 6.29
N CYS A 56 0.16 6.89 7.47
CA CYS A 56 1.49 6.42 7.90
C CYS A 56 1.59 4.88 7.89
N VAL A 57 0.56 4.17 8.35
CA VAL A 57 0.58 2.69 8.34
C VAL A 57 0.61 2.18 6.89
N MET A 58 -0.18 2.78 6.01
CA MET A 58 -0.21 2.42 4.59
C MET A 58 1.17 2.59 3.94
N ASP A 59 1.83 3.71 4.21
CA ASP A 59 3.18 4.00 3.70
C ASP A 59 4.18 2.95 4.19
N LYS A 60 4.10 2.56 5.47
CA LYS A 60 4.96 1.51 6.04
C LYS A 60 4.72 0.13 5.44
N LEU A 61 3.49 -0.20 5.04
CA LEU A 61 3.20 -1.44 4.35
C LEU A 61 3.71 -1.41 2.90
N ALA A 62 3.58 -0.27 2.21
CA ALA A 62 4.07 -0.08 0.85
C ALA A 62 5.61 -0.09 0.74
N GLU A 63 6.34 0.19 1.83
CA GLU A 63 7.80 0.01 1.88
C GLU A 63 8.22 -1.47 1.72
N VAL A 64 7.34 -2.42 2.04
CA VAL A 64 7.68 -3.86 2.10
C VAL A 64 6.98 -4.68 1.03
N PHE A 65 5.71 -4.39 0.75
CA PHE A 65 4.91 -5.15 -0.20
C PHE A 65 4.87 -4.48 -1.57
N THR A 66 4.77 -5.28 -2.64
CA THR A 66 4.11 -4.83 -3.88
C THR A 66 2.61 -4.72 -3.65
N GLN A 67 1.91 -3.94 -4.48
CA GLN A 67 0.45 -3.79 -4.34
C GLN A 67 -0.28 -5.15 -4.37
N ARG A 68 0.12 -6.07 -5.26
CA ARG A 68 -0.51 -7.40 -5.37
C ARG A 68 -0.30 -8.23 -4.10
N GLU A 69 0.93 -8.28 -3.59
CA GLU A 69 1.22 -9.03 -2.36
C GLU A 69 0.44 -8.46 -1.17
N PHE A 70 0.30 -7.14 -1.09
CA PHE A 70 -0.53 -6.51 -0.07
C PHE A 70 -2.01 -6.88 -0.23
N GLU A 71 -2.57 -6.79 -1.44
CA GLU A 71 -3.99 -7.10 -1.70
C GLU A 71 -4.29 -8.56 -1.38
N ASP A 72 -3.42 -9.48 -1.79
CA ASP A 72 -3.54 -10.92 -1.50
C ASP A 72 -3.44 -11.20 0.01
N ALA A 73 -2.44 -10.62 0.68
CA ALA A 73 -2.24 -10.85 2.11
C ALA A 73 -3.32 -10.17 2.98
N ASN A 74 -3.78 -8.97 2.61
CA ASN A 74 -4.89 -8.27 3.27
C ASN A 74 -6.18 -9.08 3.10
N THR A 75 -6.49 -9.52 1.88
CA THR A 75 -7.66 -10.36 1.60
C THR A 75 -7.61 -11.66 2.40
N GLY A 76 -6.46 -12.34 2.39
CA GLY A 76 -6.25 -13.53 3.20
C GLY A 76 -6.43 -13.26 4.69
N PHE A 77 -5.92 -12.13 5.19
CA PHE A 77 -6.05 -11.75 6.61
C PHE A 77 -7.51 -11.53 7.01
N GLN A 78 -8.31 -10.87 6.16
CA GLN A 78 -9.72 -10.59 6.40
C GLN A 78 -10.59 -11.85 6.30
N LEU A 79 -10.27 -12.74 5.35
CA LEU A 79 -11.10 -13.92 5.03
C LEU A 79 -10.67 -15.21 5.74
N LYS A 80 -9.54 -15.26 6.44
CA LYS A 80 -9.06 -16.46 7.16
C LYS A 80 -10.04 -17.04 8.19
N ASN A 81 -10.97 -16.21 8.70
CA ASN A 81 -11.97 -16.62 9.69
C ASN A 81 -13.31 -17.01 9.05
N LEU A 82 -13.40 -17.05 7.72
CA LEU A 82 -14.61 -17.46 7.03
C LEU A 82 -14.94 -18.92 7.39
N PRO A 83 -16.21 -19.25 7.73
CA PRO A 83 -16.57 -20.61 8.09
C PRO A 83 -16.67 -21.54 6.86
N GLY A 84 -16.50 -22.84 7.11
CA GLY A 84 -16.65 -23.89 6.11
C GLY A 84 -15.50 -23.97 5.10
N ASP A 85 -15.71 -24.73 4.02
CA ASP A 85 -14.68 -25.04 3.03
C ASP A 85 -14.13 -23.81 2.31
N ARG A 86 -14.95 -22.75 2.19
CA ARG A 86 -14.55 -21.47 1.61
C ARG A 86 -13.46 -20.77 2.43
N GLY A 87 -13.42 -21.00 3.74
CA GLY A 87 -12.35 -20.53 4.62
C GLY A 87 -11.13 -21.45 4.67
N GLY A 88 -11.30 -22.73 4.29
CA GLY A 88 -10.21 -23.71 4.21
C GLY A 88 -9.08 -23.23 3.28
N VAL A 89 -9.43 -22.64 2.14
CA VAL A 89 -8.45 -22.09 1.18
C VAL A 89 -7.48 -21.08 1.82
N PHE A 90 -7.95 -20.25 2.76
CA PHE A 90 -7.09 -19.25 3.44
C PHE A 90 -6.35 -19.82 4.66
N ARG A 91 -6.83 -20.94 5.19
CA ARG A 91 -6.32 -21.57 6.43
C ARG A 91 -5.34 -22.69 6.18
N ASP A 92 -5.47 -23.40 5.06
CA ASP A 92 -4.81 -24.68 4.82
C ASP A 92 -3.65 -24.53 3.80
N ASP A 93 -3.71 -23.54 2.92
CA ASP A 93 -2.63 -23.21 1.96
C ASP A 93 -1.43 -22.56 2.68
N GLU A 94 -0.24 -23.16 2.54
CA GLU A 94 0.97 -22.73 3.26
C GLU A 94 1.48 -21.36 2.80
N ASP A 95 1.44 -21.10 1.49
CA ASP A 95 1.89 -19.82 0.92
C ASP A 95 0.97 -18.69 1.41
N VAL A 96 -0.34 -18.93 1.39
CA VAL A 96 -1.33 -17.97 1.91
C VAL A 96 -1.13 -17.71 3.40
N ARG A 97 -0.92 -18.76 4.21
CA ARG A 97 -0.66 -18.60 5.65
C ARG A 97 0.62 -17.80 5.93
N SER A 98 1.67 -18.04 5.16
CA SER A 98 2.95 -17.33 5.32
C SER A 98 2.78 -15.83 5.03
N GLY A 99 2.06 -15.48 3.95
CA GLY A 99 1.71 -14.11 3.60
C GLY A 99 0.87 -13.42 4.68
N ILE A 100 -0.16 -14.10 5.19
CA ILE A 100 -1.00 -13.59 6.29
C ILE A 100 -0.18 -13.34 7.56
N SER A 101 0.76 -14.23 7.88
CA SER A 101 1.63 -14.09 9.06
C SER A 101 2.56 -12.87 8.92
N LEU A 102 3.20 -12.71 7.75
CA LEU A 102 4.04 -11.55 7.45
C LEU A 102 3.24 -10.25 7.51
N PHE A 103 2.06 -10.21 6.88
CA PHE A 103 1.15 -9.06 6.92
C PHE A 103 0.77 -8.70 8.34
N LYS A 104 0.35 -9.67 9.16
CA LYS A 104 0.00 -9.44 10.57
C LYS A 104 1.17 -8.82 11.36
N LYS A 105 2.38 -9.33 11.17
CA LYS A 105 3.58 -8.81 11.84
C LYS A 105 3.85 -7.35 11.44
N LEU A 106 3.94 -7.09 10.14
CA LEU A 106 4.23 -5.75 9.62
C LEU A 106 3.15 -4.73 9.99
N HIS A 107 1.88 -5.15 10.00
CA HIS A 107 0.78 -4.29 10.40
C HIS A 107 0.85 -3.90 11.89
N ILE A 108 1.25 -4.83 12.78
CA ILE A 108 1.49 -4.54 14.20
C ILE A 108 2.67 -3.57 14.36
N ASP A 109 3.77 -3.82 13.65
CA ASP A 109 4.96 -2.98 13.70
C ASP A 109 4.65 -1.56 13.19
N ALA A 110 3.89 -1.46 12.10
CA ALA A 110 3.44 -0.21 11.52
C ALA A 110 2.47 0.55 12.44
N TYR A 111 1.51 -0.12 13.09
CA TYR A 111 0.64 0.50 14.09
C TYR A 111 1.45 1.09 15.25
N LYS A 112 2.47 0.37 15.71
CA LYS A 112 3.38 0.84 16.75
C LYS A 112 4.20 2.05 16.29
N SER A 113 4.79 2.00 15.09
CA SER A 113 5.59 3.11 14.56
C SER A 113 4.75 4.37 14.31
N CYS A 114 3.52 4.19 13.83
CA CYS A 114 2.57 5.26 13.54
C CYS A 114 1.74 5.66 14.76
N ARG A 115 2.05 5.13 15.95
CA ARG A 115 1.46 5.51 17.24
C ARG A 115 -0.07 5.34 17.29
N ILE A 116 -0.60 4.29 16.66
CA ILE A 116 -1.98 3.85 16.86
C ILE A 116 -2.00 2.94 18.09
N ARG A 117 -2.78 3.32 19.11
CA ARG A 117 -3.01 2.48 20.29
C ARG A 117 -4.19 1.56 19.98
N ARG A 118 -4.00 0.27 20.20
CA ARG A 118 -5.05 -0.75 20.09
C ARG A 118 -5.57 -1.10 21.48
#